data_AF-A0A0R0AEE3-F1
#
_entry.id   AF-A0A0R0AEE3-F1
#
_cell.length_a   1.000
_cell.length_b   1.000
_cell.length_c   1.000
_cell.angle_alpha   90.00
_cell.angle_beta   90.00
_cell.angle_gamma   90.00
#
_symmetry.space_group_name_H-M   'P 1'
#
loop_
_entity.id
_entity.type
_entity.pdbx_description
1 polymer ?
#
loop_
_entity_poly.entity_id
_entity_poly.type
_entity_poly.pdbx_seq_one_letter_code
_entity_poly.pdbx_strand_id
1 'polypeptide(L)'
;MHLQPVAKRALLAAFASQGHTLRRTRGGFVSTPVQVKTSKAVTVEVFTRRAINWLDNAGLVAFDDPEFPRTVKLTERGVGMAQQLTLAGNEKAVAA
;
A
#
# COMPACT_ATOMS: atom_id res chain seq x y z
N MET A 1 -10.71 -0.61 -14.25
CA MET A 1 -10.94 0.26 -13.07
C MET A 1 -9.92 1.38 -13.05
N HIS A 2 -10.35 2.64 -13.00
CA HIS A 2 -9.45 3.80 -12.87
C HIS A 2 -9.15 4.04 -11.37
N LEU A 3 -8.09 3.42 -10.86
CA LEU A 3 -7.55 3.76 -9.54
C LEU A 3 -6.92 5.15 -9.58
N GLN A 4 -7.23 5.99 -8.58
CA GLN A 4 -6.57 7.28 -8.43
C GLN A 4 -5.05 7.10 -8.22
N PRO A 5 -4.21 8.04 -8.68
CA PRO A 5 -2.76 7.93 -8.55
C PRO A 5 -2.29 7.70 -7.10
N VAL A 6 -2.94 8.35 -6.13
CA VAL A 6 -2.64 8.20 -4.70
C VAL A 6 -2.97 6.79 -4.20
N ALA A 7 -4.08 6.20 -4.66
CA ALA A 7 -4.45 4.83 -4.30
C ALA A 7 -3.48 3.81 -4.91
N LYS A 8 -3.01 4.04 -6.15
CA LYS A 8 -1.97 3.20 -6.77
C LYS A 8 -0.67 3.22 -5.96
N ARG A 9 -0.22 4.40 -5.52
CA ARG A 9 0.96 4.53 -4.64
C ARG A 9 0.76 3.81 -3.32
N ALA A 10 -0.40 3.98 -2.68
CA ALA A 10 -0.73 3.29 -1.43
C ALA A 10 -0.68 1.76 -1.59
N LEU A 11 -1.18 1.24 -2.71
CA LEU A 11 -1.17 -0.18 -3.02
C LEU A 11 0.26 -0.71 -3.28
N LEU A 12 1.10 0.03 -4.00
CA LEU A 12 2.52 -0.33 -4.18
C LEU A 12 3.31 -0.26 -2.86
N ALA A 13 3.05 0.76 -2.04
CA ALA A 13 3.69 0.90 -0.72
C ALA A 13 3.25 -0.21 0.24
N ALA A 14 1.98 -0.60 0.20
CA ALA A 14 1.48 -1.76 0.94
C ALA A 14 2.11 -3.05 0.44
N PHE A 15 2.28 -3.22 -0.87
CA PHE A 15 2.92 -4.41 -1.43
C PHE A 15 4.40 -4.51 -1.04
N ALA A 16 5.11 -3.39 -1.04
CA ALA A 16 6.51 -3.31 -0.63
C ALA A 16 6.73 -3.40 0.89
N SER A 17 5.67 -3.42 1.71
CA SER A 17 5.76 -3.48 3.16
C SER A 17 5.86 -4.91 3.70
N GLN A 18 6.37 -5.04 4.92
CA GLN A 18 6.44 -6.34 5.59
C GLN A 18 5.03 -6.90 5.84
N GLY A 19 4.78 -8.09 5.29
CA GLY A 19 3.49 -8.78 5.40
C GLY A 19 2.37 -8.18 4.56
N HIS A 20 2.68 -7.30 3.60
CA HIS A 20 1.70 -6.65 2.73
C HIS A 20 0.63 -5.84 3.49
N THR A 21 1.07 -5.15 4.55
CA THR A 21 0.19 -4.39 5.45
C THR A 21 0.54 -2.90 5.55
N LEU A 22 -0.46 -2.08 5.81
CA LEU A 22 -0.29 -0.69 6.24
C LEU A 22 -0.77 -0.56 7.69
N ARG A 23 0.05 0.07 8.53
CA ARG A 23 -0.28 0.31 9.94
C ARG A 23 -0.86 1.70 10.10
N ARG A 24 -1.93 1.83 10.88
CA ARG A 24 -2.48 3.12 11.24
C ARG A 24 -1.60 3.81 12.28
N THR A 25 -1.29 5.08 12.02
CA THR A 25 -0.63 6.03 12.91
C THR A 25 -1.56 7.24 13.12
N ARG A 26 -1.14 8.18 13.97
CA ARG A 26 -1.94 9.39 14.25
C ARG A 26 -2.17 10.25 12.99
N GLY A 27 -1.28 10.17 12.01
CA GLY A 27 -1.35 10.94 10.76
C GLY A 27 -1.98 10.21 9.57
N GLY A 28 -2.24 8.90 9.66
CA GLY A 28 -2.76 8.12 8.54
C GLY A 28 -2.33 6.65 8.58
N PHE A 29 -2.12 6.06 7.41
CA PHE A 29 -1.65 4.69 7.23
C PHE A 29 -0.25 4.71 6.64
N VAL A 30 0.65 3.92 7.22
CA VAL A 30 2.07 3.93 6.89
C VAL A 30 2.52 2.52 6.55
N SER A 31 3.32 2.36 5.49
CA SER A 31 3.95 1.09 5.15
C SER A 31 5.12 0.82 6.09
N THR A 32 5.24 -0.39 6.61
CA THR A 32 6.42 -0.73 7.43
C THR A 32 7.47 -1.33 6.49
N PRO A 33 8.64 -0.70 6.29
CA PRO A 33 9.63 -1.17 5.33
C PRO A 33 10.19 -2.54 5.73
N VAL A 34 10.33 -3.44 4.76
CA VAL A 34 10.73 -4.86 4.97
C VAL A 34 12.17 -5.02 5.46
N GLN A 35 13.06 -4.05 5.20
CA GLN A 35 14.46 -4.13 5.60
C GLN A 35 14.90 -2.83 6.27
N VAL A 36 14.84 -2.79 7.60
CA VAL A 36 15.56 -1.79 8.41
C VAL A 36 16.71 -2.52 9.11
N LYS A 37 17.87 -2.57 8.45
CA LYS A 37 19.07 -3.26 8.97
C LYS A 37 20.01 -2.34 9.77
N THR A 38 19.79 -1.03 9.70
CA THR A 38 20.65 -0.03 10.33
C THR A 38 19.79 1.07 10.97
N SER A 39 20.33 1.77 11.97
CA SER A 39 19.66 2.88 12.68
C SER A 39 19.47 4.16 11.83
N LYS A 40 19.43 4.03 10.50
CA LYS A 40 19.35 5.15 9.57
C LYS A 40 17.91 5.63 9.44
N ALA A 41 17.73 6.94 9.25
CA ALA A 41 16.42 7.53 8.99
C ALA A 41 15.80 6.89 7.73
N VAL A 42 14.59 6.33 7.87
CA VAL A 42 13.82 5.77 6.76
C VAL A 42 12.65 6.69 6.46
N THR A 43 12.59 7.16 5.22
CA THR A 43 11.44 7.94 4.73
C THR A 43 10.30 6.98 4.42
N VAL A 44 9.13 7.25 5.00
CA VAL A 44 7.95 6.41 4.86
C VAL A 44 6.79 7.27 4.36
N GLU A 45 6.07 6.77 3.35
CA GLU A 45 4.91 7.48 2.83
C GLU A 45 3.70 7.28 3.76
N VAL A 46 3.00 8.37 4.03
CA VAL A 46 1.77 8.38 4.84
C VAL A 46 0.58 8.56 3.90
N PHE A 47 -0.37 7.63 3.98
CA PHE A 47 -1.61 7.66 3.21
C PHE A 47 -2.80 7.99 4.09
N THR A 48 -3.72 8.80 3.59
CA THR A 48 -4.93 9.17 4.33
C THR A 48 -5.96 8.04 4.33
N ARG A 49 -6.88 8.05 5.30
CA ARG A 49 -8.00 7.09 5.36
C ARG A 49 -8.83 7.08 4.07
N ARG A 50 -9.00 8.24 3.44
CA ARG A 50 -9.71 8.36 2.16
C ARG A 50 -9.08 7.53 1.04
N ALA A 51 -7.75 7.54 0.94
CA ALA A 51 -7.04 6.76 -0.07
C ALA A 51 -7.20 5.25 0.17
N ILE A 52 -7.16 4.82 1.44
CA ILE A 52 -7.39 3.42 1.80
C ILE A 52 -8.83 3.00 1.53
N ASN A 53 -9.81 3.84 1.84
CA ASN A 53 -11.21 3.54 1.55
C ASN A 53 -11.47 3.33 0.05
N TRP A 54 -10.74 4.02 -0.84
CA TRP A 54 -10.84 3.73 -2.28
C TRP A 54 -10.30 2.34 -2.65
N LEU A 55 -9.25 1.87 -1.95
CA LEU A 55 -8.74 0.51 -2.13
C LEU A 55 -9.69 -0.53 -1.55
N ASP A 56 -10.32 -0.23 -0.41
CA ASP A 56 -11.29 -1.09 0.26
C ASP A 56 -12.56 -1.25 -0.58
N ASN A 57 -13.10 -0.14 -1.09
CA ASN A 57 -14.22 -0.15 -2.04
C ASN A 57 -13.90 -0.92 -3.35
N ALA A 58 -12.62 -1.01 -3.72
CA ALA A 58 -12.17 -1.80 -4.87
C ALA A 58 -11.91 -3.28 -4.53
N GLY A 59 -12.02 -3.68 -3.26
CA GLY A 59 -11.76 -5.03 -2.76
C GLY A 59 -10.28 -5.41 -2.78
N LEU A 60 -9.37 -4.42 -2.77
CA LEU A 60 -7.92 -4.64 -2.87
C LEU A 60 -7.26 -4.71 -1.49
N VAL A 61 -7.90 -4.16 -0.48
CA VAL A 61 -7.45 -4.23 0.91
C VAL A 61 -8.59 -4.67 1.80
N ALA A 62 -8.25 -5.19 2.98
CA ALA A 62 -9.18 -5.49 4.04
C ALA A 62 -8.71 -4.84 5.33
N PHE A 63 -9.64 -4.24 6.06
CA PHE A 63 -9.41 -3.76 7.41
C PHE A 63 -9.46 -4.94 8.41
N ASP A 64 -8.60 -4.89 9.42
CA ASP A 64 -8.62 -5.84 10.53
C ASP A 64 -9.86 -5.67 11.43
N ASP A 65 -10.26 -4.41 11.64
CA ASP A 65 -11.44 -4.02 12.41
C ASP A 65 -12.17 -2.89 11.67
N PRO A 66 -13.49 -3.02 11.41
CA PRO A 66 -14.28 -2.01 10.71
C PRO A 66 -14.48 -0.71 11.50
N GLU A 67 -14.53 -0.75 12.83
CA GLU A 67 -14.73 0.42 13.69
C GLU A 67 -13.42 1.10 14.04
N PHE A 68 -12.42 0.30 14.45
CA PHE A 68 -11.13 0.81 14.91
C PHE A 68 -9.97 0.18 14.13
N PRO A 69 -9.84 0.47 12.82
CA PRO A 69 -8.83 -0.15 11.99
C PRO A 69 -7.44 0.19 12.52
N ARG A 70 -6.69 -0.82 12.96
CA ARG A 70 -5.28 -0.69 13.39
C ARG A 70 -4.33 -1.00 12.25
N THR A 71 -4.70 -1.97 11.43
CA THR A 71 -3.94 -2.42 10.28
C THR A 71 -4.86 -2.64 9.09
N VAL A 72 -4.27 -2.55 7.91
CA VAL A 72 -4.90 -2.77 6.62
C VAL A 72 -4.04 -3.78 5.90
N LYS A 73 -4.61 -4.88 5.44
CA LYS A 73 -3.87 -5.92 4.73
C LYS A 73 -4.31 -5.97 3.27
N LEU A 74 -3.37 -6.18 2.36
CA LEU A 74 -3.72 -6.47 0.97
C LEU A 74 -4.42 -7.83 0.87
N THR A 75 -5.50 -7.86 0.11
CA THR A 75 -6.15 -9.12 -0.28
C THR A 75 -5.35 -9.80 -1.39
N GLU A 76 -5.62 -11.06 -1.69
CA GLU A 76 -5.00 -11.77 -2.83
C GLU A 76 -5.18 -11.01 -4.15
N ARG A 77 -6.36 -10.40 -4.32
CA ARG A 77 -6.67 -9.54 -5.46
C ARG A 77 -5.82 -8.27 -5.47
N GLY A 78 -5.63 -7.65 -4.30
CA GLY A 78 -4.75 -6.51 -4.11
C GLY A 78 -3.29 -6.82 -4.46
N VAL A 79 -2.80 -7.99 -4.05
CA VAL A 79 -1.46 -8.48 -4.38
C VAL A 79 -1.29 -8.69 -5.88
N GLY A 80 -2.23 -9.38 -6.53
CA GLY A 80 -2.19 -9.59 -7.98
C GLY A 80 -2.20 -8.27 -8.77
N MET A 81 -3.03 -7.31 -8.34
CA MET A 81 -3.05 -5.98 -8.95
C MET A 81 -1.73 -5.22 -8.74
N ALA A 82 -1.12 -5.34 -7.54
CA ALA A 82 0.16 -4.73 -7.25
C ALA A 82 1.27 -5.30 -8.14
N GLN A 83 1.32 -6.61 -8.28
CA GLN A 83 2.27 -7.30 -9.16
C GLN A 83 2.13 -6.83 -10.61
N GLN A 84 0.90 -6.76 -11.13
CA GLN A 84 0.65 -6.23 -12.48
C GLN A 84 1.14 -4.78 -12.64
N LEU A 85 0.92 -3.94 -11.63
CA LEU A 85 1.37 -2.54 -11.64
C LEU A 85 2.90 -2.42 -11.54
N THR A 86 3.56 -3.28 -10.78
CA THR A 86 5.03 -3.33 -10.69
C THR A 86 5.63 -3.79 -12.02
N LEU A 87 5.06 -4.82 -12.66
CA LEU A 87 5.50 -5.30 -13.96
C LEU A 87 5.33 -4.21 -15.04
N ALA A 88 4.14 -3.59 -15.12
CA ALA A 88 3.87 -2.52 -16.07
C ALA A 88 4.70 -1.24 -15.81
N GLY A 89 5.07 -0.98 -14.55
CA GLY A 89 5.97 0.09 -14.17
C GLY A 89 7.41 -0.15 -14.62
N ASN A 90 7.89 -1.39 -14.50
CA ASN A 90 9.20 -1.79 -15.00
C ASN A 90 9.27 -1.74 -16.53
N GLU A 91 8.21 -2.14 -17.24
CA GLU A 91 8.16 -2.05 -18.71
C GLU A 91 8.29 -0.60 -19.20
N LYS A 92 7.71 0.37 -18.48
CA LYS A 92 7.89 1.80 -18.79
C LYS A 92 9.27 2.35 -18.43
N ALA A 93 9.94 1.76 -17.42
CA ALA A 93 11.28 2.18 -17.00
C ALA A 93 12.40 1.61 -17.91
N VAL A 94 12.15 0.51 -18.62
CA VAL A 94 13.08 -0.09 -19.59
C VAL A 94 12.93 0.52 -20.99
N ALA A 95 11.79 1.14 -21.28
CA ALA A 95 11.50 1.78 -22.58
C ALA A 95 11.86 3.29 -22.65
N ALA A 96 12.56 3.82 -21.66
CA ALA A 96 13.03 5.22 -21.59
C ALA A 96 14.56 5.26 -21.54
#